data_AF-A0A495U913-F1
#
_entry.id   AF-A0A495U913-F1
#
_cell.length_a   1.000
_cell.length_b   1.000
_cell.length_c   1.000
_cell.angle_alpha   90.00
_cell.angle_beta   90.00
_cell.angle_gamma   90.00
#
_symmetry.space_group_name_H-M   'P 1'
#
loop_
_entity.id
_entity.type
_entity.pdbx_description
1 polymer ?
#
loop_
_entity_poly.entity_id
_entity_poly.type
_entity_poly.pdbx_seq_one_letter_code
_entity_poly.pdbx_strand_id
1 'polypeptide(L)'
;MQFAGVLPEDAPDPRIDQAERARELPVPARGFVPQRSLEDDDSLALTVQQQGETMVAMSVSVGYLLWRNPDDRSDPVNLADLDDHTRRSLDTVPPWPRPTWLIEQVERMRYPRLWEAVRTSWHAERSEWTTPEALLVDHARHILMNHFRERAGVDLHEWDSPAFPGASAVRDGVSVRVDGNDLPGVEIDTDPFVYAVGAALPDGGVLTVVVPRDELPLIELEFAVRR
;
A
#
# COMPACT_ATOMS: atom_id res chain seq x y z
N MET A 1 -12.37 4.51 1.09
CA MET A 1 -13.51 3.85 0.42
C MET A 1 -14.74 4.08 1.28
N GLN A 2 -15.74 4.83 0.82
CA GLN A 2 -16.95 5.14 1.58
C GLN A 2 -18.13 4.46 0.88
N PHE A 3 -18.57 3.31 1.39
CA PHE A 3 -19.79 2.65 0.89
C PHE A 3 -21.00 3.38 1.48
N ALA A 4 -21.48 4.40 0.79
CA ALA A 4 -22.74 5.05 1.14
C ALA A 4 -23.91 4.29 0.52
N GLY A 5 -24.79 3.74 1.35
CA GLY A 5 -26.01 3.03 0.92
C GLY A 5 -26.04 1.54 1.26
N VAL A 6 -27.18 0.90 0.99
CA VAL A 6 -27.37 -0.55 1.13
C VAL A 6 -27.05 -1.20 -0.21
N LEU A 7 -26.03 -2.05 -0.25
CA LEU A 7 -25.70 -2.84 -1.43
C LEU A 7 -26.55 -4.11 -1.47
N PRO A 8 -27.04 -4.53 -2.65
CA PRO A 8 -27.71 -5.81 -2.80
C PRO A 8 -26.70 -6.97 -2.64
N GLU A 9 -27.22 -8.17 -2.35
CA GLU A 9 -26.41 -9.37 -2.08
C GLU A 9 -25.58 -9.83 -3.29
N ASP A 10 -26.06 -9.52 -4.49
CA ASP A 10 -25.42 -9.82 -5.78
C ASP A 10 -24.54 -8.67 -6.30
N ALA A 11 -24.29 -7.63 -5.50
CA ALA A 11 -23.44 -6.53 -5.90
C ALA A 11 -22.04 -7.04 -6.30
N PRO A 12 -21.52 -6.64 -7.48
CA PRO A 12 -20.25 -7.13 -7.97
C PRO A 12 -19.11 -6.73 -7.02
N ASP A 13 -18.11 -7.61 -6.90
CA ASP A 13 -16.92 -7.32 -6.11
C ASP A 13 -16.07 -6.24 -6.80
N PRO A 14 -15.86 -5.07 -6.19
CA PRO A 14 -15.07 -4.00 -6.80
C PRO A 14 -13.61 -4.39 -7.04
N ARG A 15 -13.08 -5.40 -6.33
CA ARG A 15 -11.71 -5.90 -6.52
C ARG A 15 -11.51 -6.50 -7.91
N ILE A 16 -12.57 -7.05 -8.52
CA ILE A 16 -12.50 -7.63 -9.86
C ILE A 16 -12.21 -6.55 -10.90
N ASP A 17 -12.97 -5.46 -10.89
CA ASP A 17 -12.74 -4.32 -11.80
C ASP A 17 -11.36 -3.68 -11.56
N GLN A 18 -10.97 -3.51 -10.30
CA GLN A 18 -9.64 -3.00 -9.95
C GLN A 18 -8.51 -3.89 -10.48
N ALA A 19 -8.65 -5.21 -10.38
CA ALA A 19 -7.66 -6.17 -10.89
C ALA A 19 -7.58 -6.14 -12.43
N GLU A 20 -8.73 -6.05 -13.12
CA GLU A 20 -8.72 -5.89 -14.59
C GLU A 20 -8.05 -4.60 -15.00
N ARG A 21 -8.37 -3.48 -14.34
CA ARG A 21 -7.73 -2.19 -14.61
C ARG A 21 -6.24 -2.20 -14.28
N ALA A 22 -5.81 -2.92 -13.25
CA ALA A 22 -4.39 -3.02 -12.91
C ALA A 22 -3.57 -3.70 -14.01
N ARG A 23 -4.19 -4.57 -14.84
CA ARG A 23 -3.56 -5.19 -16.01
C ARG A 23 -3.27 -4.20 -17.14
N GLU A 24 -3.85 -3.00 -17.11
CA GLU A 24 -3.55 -1.93 -18.06
C GLU A 24 -2.20 -1.26 -17.77
N LEU A 25 -1.58 -1.53 -16.60
CA LEU A 25 -0.26 -1.00 -16.26
C LEU A 25 0.76 -1.46 -17.32
N PRO A 26 1.50 -0.54 -17.98
CA PRO A 26 2.41 -0.93 -19.07
C PRO A 26 3.63 -1.76 -18.65
N VAL A 27 3.86 -1.88 -17.34
CA VAL A 27 4.89 -2.71 -16.73
C VAL A 27 4.23 -3.66 -15.73
N PRO A 28 4.78 -4.86 -15.47
CA PRO A 28 4.20 -5.76 -14.50
C PRO A 28 4.18 -5.14 -13.09
N ALA A 29 3.03 -5.17 -12.41
CA ALA A 29 2.95 -4.74 -11.02
C ALA A 29 3.84 -5.65 -10.14
N ARG A 30 4.54 -5.05 -9.19
CA ARG A 30 5.34 -5.74 -8.18
C ARG A 30 4.59 -5.81 -6.85
N GLY A 31 4.88 -6.86 -6.09
CA GLY A 31 4.39 -7.06 -4.72
C GLY A 31 5.48 -7.73 -3.87
N PHE A 32 5.23 -7.87 -2.59
CA PHE A 32 6.07 -8.72 -1.74
C PHE A 32 6.09 -10.16 -2.25
N VAL A 33 7.24 -10.81 -2.18
CA VAL A 33 7.31 -12.27 -2.32
C VAL A 33 6.44 -12.91 -1.22
N PRO A 34 5.73 -14.02 -1.51
CA PRO A 34 4.94 -14.72 -0.51
C PRO A 34 5.77 -15.05 0.72
N GLN A 35 5.30 -14.60 1.87
CA GLN A 35 5.97 -14.76 3.16
C GLN A 35 4.93 -15.02 4.26
N ARG A 36 5.36 -15.59 5.38
CA ARG A 36 4.41 -16.11 6.40
C ARG A 36 3.62 -15.01 7.10
N SER A 37 4.25 -13.86 7.30
CA SER A 37 3.72 -12.71 8.03
C SER A 37 2.79 -11.84 7.19
N LEU A 38 2.77 -12.00 5.86
CA LEU A 38 1.96 -11.17 4.97
C LEU A 38 0.98 -12.00 4.15
N GLU A 39 -0.26 -11.53 4.07
CA GLU A 39 -1.28 -12.06 3.17
C GLU A 39 -1.70 -10.95 2.21
N ASP A 40 -1.48 -11.17 0.91
CA ASP A 40 -2.05 -10.32 -0.14
C ASP A 40 -3.57 -10.51 -0.12
N ASP A 41 -4.29 -9.44 0.19
CA ASP A 41 -5.73 -9.47 0.38
C ASP A 41 -6.50 -9.01 -0.87
N ASP A 42 -5.81 -8.93 -2.02
CA ASP A 42 -6.29 -8.41 -3.29
C ASP A 42 -6.76 -6.95 -3.21
N SER A 43 -6.30 -6.19 -2.21
CA SER A 43 -6.54 -4.76 -2.15
C SER A 43 -5.58 -4.01 -3.07
N LEU A 44 -6.15 -3.38 -4.11
CA LEU A 44 -5.43 -2.57 -5.06
C LEU A 44 -5.92 -1.13 -5.00
N ALA A 45 -4.99 -0.18 -5.06
CA ALA A 45 -5.27 1.22 -5.34
C ALA A 45 -4.61 1.61 -6.66
N LEU A 46 -5.34 2.33 -7.50
CA LEU A 46 -4.87 2.73 -8.82
C LEU A 46 -4.88 4.25 -8.94
N THR A 47 -3.81 4.80 -9.50
CA THR A 47 -3.77 6.19 -9.95
C THR A 47 -3.47 6.17 -11.44
N VAL A 48 -4.32 6.81 -12.24
CA VAL A 48 -4.16 6.89 -13.70
C VAL A 48 -4.19 8.37 -14.07
N GLN A 49 -3.18 8.81 -14.81
CA GLN A 49 -3.12 10.15 -15.39
C GLN A 49 -3.23 10.05 -16.91
N GLN A 50 -4.16 10.82 -17.47
CA GLN A 50 -4.41 10.89 -18.91
C GLN A 50 -4.21 12.30 -19.42
N GLN A 51 -3.73 12.40 -20.66
CA GLN A 51 -3.70 13.62 -21.45
C GLN A 51 -4.53 13.39 -22.72
N GLY A 52 -5.75 13.92 -22.74
CA GLY A 52 -6.75 13.52 -23.73
C GLY A 52 -7.07 12.03 -23.58
N GLU A 53 -6.97 11.27 -24.67
CA GLU A 53 -7.19 9.82 -24.68
C GLU A 53 -5.92 9.00 -24.39
N THR A 54 -4.77 9.66 -24.22
CA THR A 54 -3.49 8.97 -24.00
C THR A 54 -3.17 8.88 -22.52
N MET A 55 -2.88 7.67 -22.03
CA MET A 55 -2.37 7.47 -20.68
C MET A 55 -0.90 7.90 -20.61
N VAL A 56 -0.60 8.83 -19.70
CA VAL A 56 0.76 9.40 -19.53
C VAL A 56 1.43 8.93 -18.24
N ALA A 57 0.66 8.48 -17.26
CA ALA A 57 1.18 7.80 -16.07
C ALA A 57 0.15 6.84 -15.48
N MET A 58 0.64 5.80 -14.83
CA MET A 58 -0.20 4.88 -14.07
C MET A 58 0.59 4.31 -12.90
N SER A 59 -0.06 4.17 -11.74
CA SER A 59 0.50 3.50 -10.57
C SER A 59 -0.49 2.49 -10.03
N VAL A 60 0.02 1.34 -9.63
CA VAL A 60 -0.71 0.28 -8.92
C VAL A 60 -0.06 0.10 -7.55
N SER A 61 -0.82 0.35 -6.49
CA SER A 61 -0.44 0.09 -5.11
C SER A 61 -1.13 -1.18 -4.60
N VAL A 62 -0.40 -2.01 -3.87
CA VAL A 62 -0.86 -3.28 -3.30
C VAL A 62 -0.86 -3.19 -1.79
N GLY A 63 -1.96 -3.56 -1.15
CA GLY A 63 -2.08 -3.68 0.30
C GLY A 63 -1.93 -5.13 0.79
N TYR A 64 -1.59 -5.27 2.07
CA TYR A 64 -1.39 -6.58 2.71
C TYR A 64 -2.02 -6.62 4.10
N LEU A 65 -2.52 -7.79 4.51
CA LEU A 65 -2.78 -8.10 5.90
C LEU A 65 -1.49 -8.56 6.57
N LEU A 66 -1.31 -8.16 7.82
CA LEU A 66 -0.14 -8.52 8.63
C LEU A 66 -0.52 -9.54 9.71
N TRP A 67 0.25 -10.62 9.78
CA TRP A 67 0.18 -11.66 10.80
C TRP A 67 1.43 -11.56 11.70
N ARG A 68 1.26 -10.97 12.89
CA ARG A 68 2.34 -10.88 13.90
C ARG A 68 2.69 -12.23 14.52
N ASN A 69 1.71 -13.14 14.62
CA ASN A 69 1.91 -14.55 14.90
C ASN A 69 1.32 -15.38 13.74
N PRO A 70 2.12 -15.73 12.73
CA PRO A 70 1.64 -16.49 11.58
C PRO A 70 1.43 -17.98 11.86
N ASP A 71 1.95 -18.50 12.98
CA ASP A 71 1.76 -19.89 13.41
C ASP A 71 0.38 -20.13 14.07
N ASP A 72 -0.19 -19.09 14.67
CA ASP A 72 -1.56 -19.09 15.20
C ASP A 72 -2.30 -17.82 14.80
N ARG A 73 -3.10 -17.91 13.73
CA ARG A 73 -3.90 -16.78 13.21
C ARG A 73 -5.00 -16.31 14.17
N SER A 74 -5.36 -17.13 15.16
CA SER A 74 -6.36 -16.76 16.18
C SER A 74 -5.75 -16.01 17.36
N ASP A 75 -4.42 -15.94 17.45
CA ASP A 75 -3.72 -15.22 18.50
C ASP A 75 -4.13 -13.73 18.49
N PRO A 76 -4.58 -13.17 19.63
CA PRO A 76 -4.95 -11.76 19.74
C PRO A 76 -3.86 -10.77 19.31
N VAL A 77 -2.58 -11.16 19.29
CA VAL A 77 -1.49 -10.32 18.77
C VAL A 77 -1.66 -9.96 17.30
N ASN A 78 -2.42 -10.75 16.54
CA ASN A 78 -2.78 -10.50 15.16
C ASN A 78 -3.89 -9.46 15.00
N LEU A 79 -4.53 -8.99 16.08
CA LEU A 79 -5.58 -8.00 15.98
C LEU A 79 -5.00 -6.58 15.86
N ALA A 80 -5.69 -5.74 15.10
CA ALA A 80 -5.41 -4.32 15.05
C ALA A 80 -5.79 -3.65 16.38
N ASP A 81 -5.07 -2.59 16.74
CA ASP A 81 -5.49 -1.71 17.83
C ASP A 81 -6.65 -0.84 17.34
N LEU A 82 -7.87 -1.30 17.61
CA LEU A 82 -9.11 -0.62 17.26
C LEU A 82 -9.72 0.01 18.52
N ASP A 83 -10.25 1.23 18.37
CA ASP A 83 -11.07 1.81 19.43
C ASP A 83 -12.35 0.99 19.66
N ASP A 84 -12.91 1.12 20.86
CA ASP A 84 -14.08 0.34 21.27
C ASP A 84 -15.32 0.59 20.40
N HIS A 85 -15.48 1.78 19.85
CA HIS A 85 -16.60 2.11 18.98
C HIS A 85 -16.47 1.40 17.63
N THR A 86 -15.28 1.42 17.03
CA THR A 86 -14.95 0.71 15.79
C THR A 86 -15.12 -0.80 15.99
N ARG A 87 -14.58 -1.37 17.08
CA ARG A 87 -14.74 -2.80 17.40
C ARG A 87 -16.21 -3.20 17.49
N ARG A 88 -17.02 -2.47 18.26
CA ARG A 88 -18.48 -2.72 18.38
C ARG A 88 -19.22 -2.59 17.04
N SER A 89 -18.79 -1.65 16.19
CA SER A 89 -19.39 -1.46 14.87
C SER A 89 -19.14 -2.67 13.96
N LEU A 90 -17.95 -3.27 14.03
CA LEU A 90 -17.61 -4.50 13.29
C LEU A 90 -18.37 -5.73 13.81
N ASP A 91 -18.65 -5.80 15.11
CA ASP A 91 -19.42 -6.91 15.72
C ASP A 91 -20.93 -6.84 15.42
N THR A 92 -21.42 -5.67 15.02
CA THR A 92 -22.85 -5.47 14.74
C THR A 92 -23.18 -5.94 13.33
N VAL A 93 -23.94 -7.04 13.22
CA VAL A 93 -24.48 -7.49 11.92
C VAL A 93 -25.66 -6.60 11.53
N PRO A 94 -25.60 -5.87 10.40
CA PRO A 94 -26.72 -5.06 9.94
C PRO A 94 -27.95 -5.93 9.59
N PRO A 95 -29.17 -5.40 9.73
CA PRO A 95 -30.40 -6.16 9.49
C PRO A 95 -30.72 -6.39 8.00
N TRP A 96 -29.94 -5.85 7.07
CA TRP A 96 -30.09 -6.01 5.62
C TRP A 96 -29.04 -6.98 5.05
N PRO A 97 -29.33 -7.68 3.94
CA PRO A 97 -28.37 -8.56 3.28
C PRO A 97 -27.16 -7.77 2.77
N ARG A 98 -26.02 -8.45 2.64
CA ARG A 98 -24.75 -7.90 2.17
C ARG A 98 -24.07 -8.90 1.25
N PRO A 99 -23.36 -8.46 0.21
CA PRO A 99 -22.59 -9.36 -0.63
C PRO A 99 -21.42 -9.98 0.16
N THR A 100 -21.04 -11.21 -0.19
CA THR A 100 -20.00 -11.98 0.52
C THR A 100 -18.67 -11.22 0.64
N TRP A 101 -18.25 -10.55 -0.44
CA TRP A 101 -17.00 -9.77 -0.45
C TRP A 101 -17.00 -8.64 0.58
N LEU A 102 -18.16 -8.04 0.87
CA LEU A 102 -18.26 -6.96 1.86
C LEU A 102 -18.14 -7.52 3.28
N ILE A 103 -18.71 -8.71 3.52
CA ILE A 103 -18.58 -9.41 4.81
C ILE A 103 -17.10 -9.76 5.05
N GLU A 104 -16.43 -10.33 4.05
CA GLU A 104 -14.99 -10.62 4.11
C GLU A 104 -14.16 -9.35 4.39
N GLN A 105 -14.47 -8.24 3.71
CA GLN A 105 -13.75 -6.98 3.90
C GLN A 105 -13.94 -6.40 5.31
N VAL A 106 -15.15 -6.53 5.88
CA VAL A 106 -15.46 -6.13 7.26
C VAL A 106 -14.68 -6.99 8.25
N GLU A 107 -14.64 -8.31 8.08
CA GLU A 107 -13.85 -9.19 8.94
C GLU A 107 -12.35 -8.88 8.87
N ARG A 108 -11.84 -8.56 7.68
CA ARG A 108 -10.44 -8.14 7.49
C ARG A 108 -10.09 -6.83 8.18
N MET A 109 -11.06 -5.97 8.51
CA MET A 109 -10.80 -4.73 9.26
C MET A 109 -10.33 -4.99 10.70
N ARG A 110 -10.49 -6.21 11.22
CA ARG A 110 -10.04 -6.61 12.56
C ARG A 110 -8.52 -6.80 12.66
N TYR A 111 -7.84 -6.92 11.53
CA TYR A 111 -6.41 -7.24 11.46
C TYR A 111 -5.60 -6.02 10.98
N PRO A 112 -4.33 -5.89 11.39
CA PRO A 112 -3.46 -4.82 10.92
C PRO A 112 -3.22 -4.96 9.42
N ARG A 113 -3.14 -3.81 8.74
CA ARG A 113 -2.91 -3.74 7.30
C ARG A 113 -1.72 -2.87 6.96
N LEU A 114 -0.92 -3.33 6.01
CA LEU A 114 0.05 -2.52 5.30
C LEU A 114 -0.69 -1.87 4.12
N TRP A 115 -1.13 -0.63 4.31
CA TRP A 115 -1.91 0.09 3.31
C TRP A 115 -1.02 0.55 2.16
N GLU A 116 -1.38 0.19 0.93
CA GLU A 116 -0.67 0.61 -0.28
C GLU A 116 0.86 0.42 -0.16
N ALA A 117 1.29 -0.66 0.49
CA ALA A 117 2.65 -0.86 0.97
C ALA A 117 3.66 -0.94 -0.17
N VAL A 118 3.27 -1.56 -1.28
CA VAL A 118 4.10 -1.72 -2.48
C VAL A 118 3.42 -0.99 -3.63
N ARG A 119 4.10 -0.04 -4.25
CA ARG A 119 3.60 0.72 -5.40
C ARG A 119 4.54 0.54 -6.59
N THR A 120 3.96 0.16 -7.72
CA THR A 120 4.63 0.14 -9.03
C THR A 120 4.09 1.27 -9.88
N SER A 121 4.98 2.17 -10.30
CA SER A 121 4.65 3.36 -11.08
C SER A 121 5.28 3.29 -12.47
N TRP A 122 4.52 3.71 -13.47
CA TRP A 122 4.98 3.89 -14.85
C TRP A 122 4.63 5.29 -15.32
N HIS A 123 5.55 5.90 -16.07
CA HIS A 123 5.38 7.19 -16.71
C HIS A 123 5.84 7.09 -18.17
N ALA A 124 5.07 7.68 -19.09
CA ALA A 124 5.40 7.71 -20.51
C ALA A 124 6.70 8.49 -20.78
N GLU A 125 6.92 9.57 -20.03
CA GLU A 125 8.10 10.41 -20.12
C GLU A 125 8.82 10.47 -18.77
N ARG A 126 10.15 10.44 -18.80
CA ARG A 126 10.98 10.61 -17.60
C ARG A 126 11.19 12.09 -17.31
N SER A 127 11.09 12.47 -16.04
CA SER A 127 11.44 13.80 -15.53
C SER A 127 12.10 13.68 -14.16
N GLU A 128 12.48 14.81 -13.58
CA GLU A 128 12.98 14.88 -12.19
C GLU A 128 11.95 14.40 -11.15
N TRP A 129 10.67 14.36 -11.51
CA TRP A 129 9.56 13.93 -10.63
C TRP A 129 9.22 12.45 -10.75
N THR A 130 9.79 11.75 -11.74
CA THR A 130 9.53 10.33 -11.99
C THR A 130 10.72 9.45 -11.62
N THR A 131 11.66 9.99 -10.83
CA THR A 131 12.81 9.23 -10.33
C THR A 131 12.40 8.41 -9.09
N PRO A 132 13.14 7.34 -8.75
CA PRO A 132 12.89 6.58 -7.52
C PRO A 132 12.84 7.45 -6.26
N GLU A 133 13.69 8.46 -6.16
CA GLU A 133 13.77 9.39 -5.02
C GLU A 133 12.49 10.23 -4.89
N ALA A 134 12.06 10.86 -5.99
CA ALA A 134 10.89 11.71 -6.01
C ALA A 134 9.61 10.92 -5.72
N LEU A 135 9.47 9.74 -6.34
CA LEU A 135 8.32 8.86 -6.14
C LEU A 135 8.32 8.23 -4.74
N LEU A 136 9.48 7.92 -4.16
CA LEU A 136 9.56 7.38 -2.80
C LEU A 136 9.12 8.43 -1.77
N VAL A 137 9.51 9.68 -1.94
CA VAL A 137 9.07 10.79 -1.08
C VAL A 137 7.56 11.01 -1.20
N ASP A 138 7.02 11.02 -2.42
CA ASP A 138 5.57 11.12 -2.65
C ASP A 138 4.81 9.99 -1.96
N HIS A 139 5.26 8.75 -2.17
CA HIS A 139 4.61 7.56 -1.60
C HIS A 139 4.67 7.57 -0.07
N ALA A 140 5.84 7.87 0.52
CA ALA A 140 5.98 7.97 1.96
C ALA A 140 5.06 9.05 2.55
N ARG A 141 5.00 10.23 1.92
CA ARG A 141 4.10 11.32 2.34
C ARG A 141 2.63 10.92 2.25
N HIS A 142 2.23 10.24 1.18
CA HIS A 142 0.86 9.73 1.02
C HIS A 142 0.48 8.77 2.15
N ILE A 143 1.36 7.84 2.52
CA ILE A 143 1.12 6.91 3.62
C ILE A 143 1.06 7.65 4.97
N LEU A 144 2.01 8.55 5.23
CA LEU A 144 2.06 9.31 6.47
C LEU A 144 0.81 10.17 6.64
N MET A 145 0.37 10.88 5.60
CA MET A 145 -0.85 11.70 5.64
C MET A 145 -2.12 10.86 5.86
N ASN A 146 -2.25 9.72 5.18
CA ASN A 146 -3.49 8.95 5.24
C ASN A 146 -3.58 8.03 6.47
N HIS A 147 -2.45 7.56 7.00
CA HIS A 147 -2.43 6.51 8.04
C HIS A 147 -1.71 6.90 9.33
N PHE A 148 -0.84 7.92 9.31
CA PHE A 148 -0.05 8.31 10.48
C PHE A 148 -0.24 9.78 10.91
N ARG A 149 -1.07 10.57 10.21
CA ARG A 149 -1.22 12.02 10.49
C ARG A 149 -1.51 12.33 11.95
N GLU A 150 -2.35 11.54 12.62
CA GLU A 150 -2.74 11.77 14.01
C GLU A 150 -1.57 11.50 14.96
N ARG A 151 -0.77 10.46 14.67
CA ARG A 151 0.49 10.18 15.39
C ARG A 151 1.56 11.23 15.10
N ALA A 152 1.57 11.79 13.89
CA ALA A 152 2.48 12.85 13.47
C ALA A 152 2.05 14.25 13.94
N GLY A 153 0.82 14.41 14.46
CA GLY A 153 0.27 15.70 14.86
C GLY A 153 0.00 16.67 13.70
N VAL A 154 -0.31 16.15 12.52
CA VAL A 154 -0.48 16.92 11.27
C VAL A 154 -1.96 16.98 10.88
N ASP A 155 -2.44 18.16 10.45
CA ASP A 155 -3.80 18.34 9.92
C ASP A 155 -3.92 17.79 8.48
N LEU A 156 -5.14 17.40 8.08
CA LEU A 156 -5.47 16.86 6.75
C LEU A 156 -5.06 17.76 5.57
N HIS A 157 -4.88 19.06 5.80
CA HIS A 157 -4.54 20.03 4.75
C HIS A 157 -3.05 20.40 4.70
N GLU A 158 -2.22 19.87 5.62
CA GLU A 158 -0.81 20.26 5.78
C GLU A 158 0.15 19.30 5.06
N TRP A 159 -0.01 19.15 3.75
CA TRP A 159 0.81 18.26 2.93
C TRP A 159 2.30 18.64 2.86
N ASP A 160 2.62 19.92 3.09
CA ASP A 160 3.99 20.44 3.13
C ASP A 160 4.57 20.51 4.55
N SER A 161 3.98 19.77 5.50
CA SER A 161 4.45 19.73 6.88
C SER A 161 5.91 19.23 6.95
N PRO A 162 6.79 19.89 7.74
CA PRO A 162 8.16 19.43 7.96
C PRO A 162 8.22 18.10 8.73
N ALA A 163 7.09 17.61 9.26
CA ALA A 163 6.98 16.29 9.86
C ALA A 163 7.04 15.16 8.83
N PHE A 164 6.87 15.45 7.53
CA PHE A 164 6.98 14.47 6.46
C PHE A 164 8.36 14.55 5.78
N PRO A 165 8.87 13.41 5.28
CA PRO A 165 10.16 13.39 4.60
C PRO A 165 10.11 14.26 3.33
N GLY A 166 11.21 14.97 3.11
CA GLY A 166 11.53 15.64 1.85
C GLY A 166 12.70 14.95 1.15
N ALA A 167 13.15 15.50 0.02
CA ALA A 167 14.25 14.94 -0.76
C ALA A 167 15.54 14.72 0.06
N SER A 168 15.81 15.57 1.06
CA SER A 168 17.00 15.43 1.93
C SER A 168 16.95 14.22 2.88
N ALA A 169 15.80 13.56 3.03
CA ALA A 169 15.67 12.34 3.83
C ALA A 169 16.06 11.08 3.05
N VAL A 170 16.17 11.17 1.71
CA VAL A 170 16.50 10.05 0.85
C VAL A 170 17.99 9.76 0.91
N ARG A 171 18.34 8.49 1.11
CA ARG A 171 19.73 7.98 1.03
C ARG A 171 19.88 7.05 -0.16
N ASP A 172 20.92 7.28 -0.96
CA ASP A 172 21.33 6.40 -2.05
C ASP A 172 22.21 5.24 -1.56
N GLY A 173 22.43 4.28 -2.47
CA GLY A 173 23.46 3.25 -2.28
C GLY A 173 23.00 2.02 -1.51
N VAL A 174 21.68 1.88 -1.30
CA VAL A 174 21.09 0.65 -0.80
C VAL A 174 20.80 -0.32 -1.94
N SER A 175 20.64 -1.59 -1.58
CA SER A 175 20.25 -2.63 -2.50
C SER A 175 18.81 -3.07 -2.22
N VAL A 176 17.99 -3.12 -3.27
CA VAL A 176 16.60 -3.58 -3.20
C VAL A 176 16.48 -4.88 -4.00
N ARG A 177 16.05 -5.96 -3.35
CA ARG A 177 15.91 -7.27 -4.00
C ARG A 177 14.60 -7.37 -4.75
N VAL A 178 14.66 -7.41 -6.08
CA VAL A 178 13.50 -7.49 -6.98
C VAL A 178 13.72 -8.60 -8.00
N ASP A 179 12.74 -9.49 -8.14
CA ASP A 179 12.76 -10.63 -9.07
C ASP A 179 14.04 -11.48 -8.87
N GLY A 180 14.48 -11.64 -7.61
CA GLY A 180 15.70 -12.37 -7.22
C GLY A 180 17.03 -11.61 -7.44
N ASN A 181 17.00 -10.39 -7.98
CA ASN A 181 18.17 -9.58 -8.30
C ASN A 181 18.34 -8.40 -7.34
N ASP A 182 19.57 -8.05 -7.02
CA ASP A 182 19.92 -6.85 -6.26
C ASP A 182 19.97 -5.64 -7.19
N LEU A 183 18.98 -4.75 -7.08
CA LEU A 183 18.94 -3.50 -7.84
C LEU A 183 19.51 -2.35 -6.99
N PRO A 184 20.22 -1.37 -7.59
CA PRO A 184 20.51 -0.12 -6.92
C PRO A 184 19.21 0.58 -6.54
N GLY A 185 19.13 1.04 -5.29
CA GLY A 185 17.96 1.71 -4.78
C GLY A 185 18.28 2.85 -3.84
N VAL A 186 17.20 3.41 -3.34
CA VAL A 186 17.15 4.54 -2.41
C VAL A 186 16.29 4.17 -1.21
N GLU A 187 16.52 4.80 -0.06
CA GLU A 187 15.75 4.55 1.16
C GLU A 187 15.40 5.83 1.91
N ILE A 188 14.36 5.75 2.73
CA ILE A 188 14.06 6.68 3.81
C ILE A 188 14.03 5.85 5.10
N ASP A 189 15.09 5.99 5.90
CA ASP A 189 15.25 5.28 7.18
C ASP A 189 15.29 6.24 8.39
N THR A 190 15.13 7.54 8.16
CA THR A 190 15.16 8.54 9.22
C THR A 190 13.77 8.91 9.74
N ASP A 191 12.70 8.50 9.05
CA ASP A 191 11.34 8.74 9.49
C ASP A 191 10.99 7.87 10.72
N PRO A 192 10.37 8.44 11.78
CA PRO A 192 10.09 7.71 13.01
C PRO A 192 8.97 6.67 12.88
N PHE A 193 8.08 6.80 11.90
CA PHE A 193 6.89 5.94 11.78
C PHE A 193 7.00 4.92 10.65
N VAL A 194 7.74 5.25 9.58
CA VAL A 194 7.88 4.38 8.42
C VAL A 194 9.35 4.10 8.09
N TYR A 195 9.55 2.99 7.41
CA TYR A 195 10.75 2.70 6.63
C TYR A 195 10.32 2.58 5.17
N ALA A 196 11.09 3.15 4.25
CA ALA A 196 10.73 3.13 2.84
C ALA A 196 11.94 2.83 1.94
N VAL A 197 11.72 2.11 0.85
CA VAL A 197 12.72 1.85 -0.20
C VAL A 197 12.14 2.04 -1.59
N GLY A 198 12.98 2.44 -2.54
CA GLY A 198 12.60 2.58 -3.93
C GLY A 198 13.70 2.13 -4.89
N ALA A 199 13.32 1.67 -6.07
CA ALA A 199 14.26 1.26 -7.11
C ALA A 199 13.67 1.45 -8.51
N ALA A 200 14.51 1.82 -9.47
CA ALA A 200 14.14 1.79 -10.88
C ALA A 200 14.13 0.34 -11.38
N LEU A 201 13.07 -0.05 -12.08
CA LEU A 201 12.91 -1.39 -12.62
C LEU A 201 13.49 -1.48 -14.05
N PRO A 202 14.07 -2.64 -14.43
CA PRO A 202 14.62 -2.84 -15.78
C PRO A 202 13.59 -2.72 -16.92
N ASP A 203 12.30 -2.95 -16.61
CA ASP A 203 11.18 -2.84 -17.55
C ASP A 203 10.68 -1.39 -17.74
N GLY A 204 11.33 -0.41 -17.08
CA GLY A 204 11.01 1.00 -17.20
C GLY A 204 10.05 1.53 -16.13
N GLY A 205 9.56 0.68 -15.23
CA GLY A 205 8.80 1.08 -14.06
C GLY A 205 9.68 1.60 -12.91
N VAL A 206 9.03 2.07 -11.86
CA VAL A 206 9.65 2.39 -10.57
C VAL A 206 8.88 1.66 -9.47
N LEU A 207 9.62 0.98 -8.61
CA LEU A 207 9.12 0.36 -7.40
C LEU A 207 9.33 1.32 -6.24
N THR A 208 8.30 1.54 -5.43
CA THR A 208 8.38 2.24 -4.14
C THR A 208 7.64 1.43 -3.09
N VAL A 209 8.21 1.38 -1.89
CA VAL A 209 7.71 0.54 -0.81
C VAL A 209 7.78 1.34 0.47
N VAL A 210 6.69 1.34 1.22
CA VAL A 210 6.58 2.02 2.51
C VAL A 210 5.95 1.06 3.51
N VAL A 211 6.65 0.79 4.60
CA VAL A 211 6.18 -0.10 5.66
C VAL A 211 6.21 0.59 7.02
N PRO A 212 5.27 0.29 7.94
CA PRO A 212 5.35 0.74 9.32
C PRO A 212 6.65 0.26 9.96
N ARG A 213 7.40 1.18 10.56
CA ARG A 213 8.70 0.87 11.19
C ARG A 213 8.59 -0.16 12.31
N ASP A 214 7.51 -0.09 13.09
CA ASP A 214 7.23 -1.00 14.20
C ASP A 214 7.04 -2.46 13.72
N GLU A 215 6.61 -2.66 12.47
CA GLU A 215 6.31 -3.98 11.89
C GLU A 215 7.44 -4.48 10.96
N LEU A 216 8.43 -3.63 10.64
CA LEU A 216 9.57 -3.96 9.79
C LEU A 216 10.29 -5.26 10.19
N PRO A 217 10.51 -5.58 11.49
CA PRO A 217 11.16 -6.84 11.88
C PRO A 217 10.42 -8.11 11.45
N LEU A 218 9.15 -8.00 11.08
CA LEU A 218 8.31 -9.12 10.64
C LEU A 218 8.27 -9.25 9.10
N ILE A 219 8.87 -8.32 8.36
CA ILE A 219 8.71 -8.19 6.92
C ILE A 219 10.03 -8.45 6.20
N GLU A 220 10.02 -9.42 5.30
CA GLU A 220 11.09 -9.64 4.34
C GLU A 220 10.89 -8.69 3.15
N LEU A 221 11.84 -7.77 2.95
CA LEU A 221 11.84 -6.79 1.88
C LEU A 221 12.35 -7.38 0.56
N GLU A 222 11.63 -8.37 0.05
CA GLU A 222 11.86 -8.97 -1.26
C GLU A 222 10.62 -8.86 -2.12
N PHE A 223 10.81 -8.49 -3.40
CA PHE A 223 9.72 -8.18 -4.30
C PHE A 223 9.79 -9.02 -5.57
N ALA A 224 8.62 -9.35 -6.11
CA ALA A 224 8.50 -10.05 -7.38
C ALA A 224 7.28 -9.55 -8.15
N VAL A 225 7.18 -9.93 -9.43
CA VAL A 225 5.95 -9.75 -10.21
C VAL A 225 4.76 -10.35 -9.45
N ARG A 226 3.78 -9.50 -9.16
CA ARG A 226 2.51 -9.91 -8.57
C ARG A 226 1.71 -10.70 -9.60
N ARG A 227 1.22 -11.87 -9.21
CA ARG A 227 0.41 -12.75 -10.06
C ARG A 227 -1.08 -12.53 -9.85
#